data_AF-A0A2B4S719-F1
#
_entry.id   AF-A0A2B4S719-F1
#
_cell.length_a   1.000
_cell.length_b   1.000
_cell.length_c   1.000
_cell.angle_alpha   90.00
_cell.angle_beta   90.00
_cell.angle_gamma   90.00
#
_symmetry.space_group_name_H-M   'P 1'
#
loop_
_entity.id
_entity.type
_entity.pdbx_description
1 polymer ?
#
loop_
_entity_poly.entity_id
_entity_poly.type
_entity_poly.pdbx_seq_one_letter_code
_entity_poly.pdbx_strand_id
1 'polypeptide(L)'
;MSDHKKIYYNAIIKPTLLSGANIWTSTSKENLNNILRLQKGAARIILDAEPRSRTLPLFNTPEDEDTVVSGIQHAVAKRAATNEETAKGVGLSAIANGTDEDLGLHPPVKDLLDAIISDPEINMFFHQMFSQQYKLPDTSEGTKIPCWQLMIFSIDYIMTTAPKYNKTGLVGFPINVILNWPMATTAGFAAFLNDKVNRLFKNILNYWGKFLSSSDSCYVLTDDPRHGWFGEDAMEAMPNFVKEFKCKPNKKHHGFTSWDDFFTREFRDGIRPVESPDDDSIVANACESAPYQISTAVQHRDYFWIKHQRYSLDFILNMSDLAKQFYGGTVYQAFLSATSYHRWHSPVSGIIYKTELVDGSYYSATHNIRDDPASPNMSQGYLAQVASRGIIYIQSDNPAIGLMCFVSIGMSEVSSNEITVTERKRVKKGDQLGMFHYGGSTHLLIFRPGVNIEFDTRGQTPGLEAINIPVKSKIATILPPGK
;
A
#
# COMPACT_ATOMS: atom_id res chain seq x y z
N MET A 1 -29.94 -19.40 -13.65
CA MET A 1 -28.49 -19.11 -13.79
C MET A 1 -28.22 -17.87 -12.98
N SER A 2 -27.25 -17.82 -12.05
CA SER A 2 -26.99 -16.56 -11.34
C SER A 2 -26.28 -15.59 -12.29
N ASP A 3 -26.80 -14.36 -12.39
CA ASP A 3 -26.24 -13.30 -13.24
C ASP A 3 -24.76 -13.03 -12.91
N HIS A 4 -24.34 -13.32 -11.69
CA HIS A 4 -22.96 -13.23 -11.22
C HIS A 4 -21.95 -14.07 -12.02
N LYS A 5 -22.29 -15.29 -12.49
CA LYS A 5 -21.37 -16.11 -13.29
C LYS A 5 -21.14 -15.50 -14.68
N LYS A 6 -22.19 -14.94 -15.29
CA LYS A 6 -22.13 -14.26 -16.59
C LYS A 6 -21.35 -12.96 -16.49
N ILE A 7 -21.57 -12.19 -15.43
CA ILE A 7 -20.84 -10.94 -15.15
C ILE A 7 -19.36 -11.25 -14.92
N TYR A 8 -19.03 -12.22 -14.06
CA TYR A 8 -17.64 -12.64 -13.82
C TYR A 8 -16.94 -13.11 -15.10
N TYR A 9 -17.63 -13.89 -15.94
CA TYR A 9 -17.07 -14.32 -17.22
C TYR A 9 -16.86 -13.13 -18.18
N ASN A 10 -17.84 -12.24 -18.34
CA ASN A 10 -17.74 -11.13 -19.29
C ASN A 10 -16.80 -10.01 -18.84
N ALA A 11 -16.68 -9.77 -17.53
CA ALA A 11 -15.87 -8.71 -16.96
C ALA A 11 -14.41 -9.14 -16.72
N ILE A 12 -14.17 -10.41 -16.37
CA ILE A 12 -12.83 -10.87 -15.94
C ILE A 12 -12.25 -11.87 -16.92
N ILE A 13 -12.98 -12.95 -17.23
CA ILE A 13 -12.42 -14.05 -18.02
C ILE A 13 -12.32 -13.67 -19.49
N LYS A 14 -13.39 -13.15 -20.08
CA LYS A 14 -13.45 -12.79 -21.50
C LYS A 14 -12.40 -11.73 -21.88
N PRO A 15 -12.21 -10.63 -21.13
CA PRO A 15 -11.16 -9.66 -21.44
C PRO A 15 -9.76 -10.21 -21.24
N THR A 16 -9.53 -11.06 -20.22
CA THR A 16 -8.23 -11.73 -20.01
C THR A 16 -7.90 -12.68 -21.16
N LEU A 17 -8.89 -13.43 -21.65
CA LEU A 17 -8.75 -14.32 -22.80
C LEU A 17 -8.53 -13.54 -24.11
N LEU A 18 -9.21 -12.40 -24.29
CA LEU A 18 -9.04 -11.52 -25.46
C LEU A 18 -7.74 -10.72 -25.43
N SER A 19 -7.29 -10.28 -24.25
CA SER A 19 -5.99 -9.61 -24.08
C SER A 19 -4.84 -10.60 -24.32
N GLY A 20 -5.04 -11.87 -23.94
CA GLY A 20 -4.19 -12.96 -24.41
C GLY A 20 -4.10 -12.93 -25.94
N ALA A 21 -5.22 -12.99 -26.66
CA ALA A 21 -5.27 -12.99 -28.13
C ALA A 21 -4.50 -11.83 -28.80
N ASN A 22 -4.49 -10.64 -28.19
CA ASN A 22 -3.71 -9.48 -28.67
C ASN A 22 -2.19 -9.58 -28.40
N ILE A 23 -1.77 -10.31 -27.37
CA ILE A 23 -0.35 -10.62 -27.11
C ILE A 23 0.17 -11.69 -28.09
N TRP A 24 -0.72 -12.54 -28.63
CA TRP A 24 -0.37 -13.62 -29.57
C TRP A 24 -0.31 -13.20 -31.05
N THR A 25 -0.08 -11.91 -31.36
CA THR A 25 0.12 -11.43 -32.75
C THR A 25 1.38 -11.99 -33.42
N SER A 26 2.19 -12.76 -32.69
CA SER A 26 3.39 -13.48 -33.17
C SER A 26 3.21 -15.01 -33.32
N THR A 27 2.01 -15.57 -33.15
CA THR A 27 1.79 -17.03 -33.22
C THR A 27 1.23 -17.52 -34.56
N SER A 28 1.45 -18.78 -34.90
CA SER A 28 0.95 -19.38 -36.15
C SER A 28 -0.59 -19.50 -36.15
N LYS A 29 -1.19 -19.50 -37.35
CA LYS A 29 -2.64 -19.67 -37.55
C LYS A 29 -3.22 -20.90 -36.82
N GLU A 30 -2.44 -21.97 -36.74
CA GLU A 30 -2.82 -23.21 -36.07
C GLU A 30 -2.88 -23.05 -34.54
N ASN A 31 -1.89 -22.39 -33.95
CA ASN A 31 -1.84 -22.13 -32.51
C ASN A 31 -2.94 -21.14 -32.08
N LEU A 32 -3.24 -20.13 -32.88
CA LEU A 32 -4.34 -19.21 -32.63
C LEU A 32 -5.70 -19.95 -32.57
N ASN A 33 -5.93 -20.87 -33.51
CA ASN A 33 -7.14 -21.69 -33.55
C ASN A 33 -7.24 -22.64 -32.34
N ASN A 34 -6.12 -23.20 -31.89
CA ASN A 34 -6.08 -24.06 -30.72
C ASN A 34 -6.40 -23.28 -29.43
N ILE A 35 -5.86 -22.07 -29.29
CA ILE A 35 -6.17 -21.17 -28.17
C ILE A 35 -7.67 -20.82 -28.17
N LEU A 36 -8.24 -20.42 -29.31
CA LEU A 36 -9.67 -20.11 -29.42
C LEU A 36 -10.57 -21.29 -29.06
N ARG A 37 -10.16 -22.53 -29.40
CA ARG A 37 -10.87 -23.75 -28.99
C ARG A 37 -10.82 -23.98 -27.48
N LEU A 38 -9.67 -23.78 -26.85
CA LEU A 38 -9.51 -23.88 -25.39
C LEU A 38 -10.34 -22.82 -24.66
N GLN A 39 -10.34 -21.59 -25.16
CA GLN A 39 -11.14 -20.48 -24.63
C GLN A 39 -12.64 -20.78 -24.70
N LYS A 40 -13.12 -21.29 -25.85
CA LYS A 40 -14.52 -21.75 -26.00
C LYS A 40 -14.84 -22.92 -25.06
N GLY A 41 -13.90 -23.84 -24.86
CA GLY A 41 -14.04 -24.95 -23.91
C GLY A 41 -14.18 -24.47 -22.46
N ALA A 42 -13.30 -23.58 -22.02
CA ALA A 42 -13.33 -22.99 -20.68
C ALA A 42 -14.62 -22.18 -20.44
N ALA A 43 -15.06 -21.40 -21.44
CA ALA A 43 -16.31 -20.67 -21.40
C ALA A 43 -17.52 -21.58 -21.17
N ARG A 44 -17.56 -22.74 -21.84
CA ARG A 44 -18.66 -23.72 -21.68
C ARG A 44 -18.71 -24.29 -20.27
N ILE A 45 -17.55 -24.63 -19.71
CA ILE A 45 -17.44 -25.18 -18.35
C ILE A 45 -17.86 -24.13 -17.31
N ILE A 46 -17.39 -22.89 -17.45
CA ILE A 46 -17.64 -21.81 -16.48
C ILE A 46 -19.10 -21.33 -16.52
N LEU A 47 -19.72 -21.38 -17.69
CA LEU A 47 -21.10 -20.95 -17.91
C LEU A 47 -22.12 -22.10 -17.85
N ASP A 48 -21.72 -23.31 -17.45
CA ASP A 48 -22.54 -24.54 -17.39
C ASP A 48 -23.31 -24.83 -18.72
N ALA A 49 -22.66 -24.59 -19.87
CA ALA A 49 -23.22 -24.90 -21.18
C ALA A 49 -22.89 -26.36 -21.58
N GLU A 50 -23.82 -27.04 -22.26
CA GLU A 50 -23.65 -28.45 -22.64
C GLU A 50 -22.31 -28.69 -23.37
N PRO A 51 -21.52 -29.72 -22.99
CA PRO A 51 -20.16 -29.95 -23.50
C PRO A 51 -20.06 -30.12 -25.02
N ARG A 52 -21.17 -30.43 -25.70
CA ARG A 52 -21.24 -30.73 -27.14
C ARG A 52 -22.15 -29.80 -27.95
N SER A 53 -22.69 -28.72 -27.37
CA SER A 53 -23.43 -27.73 -28.16
C SER A 53 -22.50 -27.08 -29.20
N ARG A 54 -22.89 -27.12 -30.48
CA ARG A 54 -22.16 -26.45 -31.57
C ARG A 54 -22.23 -24.92 -31.46
N THR A 55 -23.21 -24.39 -30.73
CA THR A 55 -23.51 -22.96 -30.66
C THR A 55 -23.59 -22.48 -29.22
N LEU A 56 -22.91 -21.37 -28.92
CA LEU A 56 -23.10 -20.58 -27.71
C LEU A 56 -23.93 -19.36 -28.14
N PRO A 57 -25.12 -19.12 -27.56
CA PRO A 57 -26.00 -18.01 -27.98
C PRO A 57 -25.34 -16.63 -27.95
N LEU A 58 -24.25 -16.48 -27.18
CA LEU A 58 -23.41 -15.29 -27.08
C LEU A 58 -22.64 -14.90 -28.37
N PHE A 59 -22.60 -15.77 -29.39
CA PHE A 59 -21.91 -15.50 -30.67
C PHE A 59 -22.87 -15.27 -31.86
N ASN A 60 -24.19 -15.30 -31.63
CA ASN A 60 -25.16 -15.06 -32.70
C ASN A 60 -25.46 -13.55 -32.80
N THR A 61 -24.83 -12.89 -33.76
CA THR A 61 -25.49 -11.78 -34.49
C THR A 61 -25.58 -12.18 -35.96
N PRO A 62 -26.64 -11.78 -36.70
CA PRO A 62 -27.06 -12.50 -37.92
C PRO A 62 -26.20 -12.31 -39.19
N GLU A 63 -24.96 -11.81 -39.11
CA GLU A 63 -24.24 -11.35 -40.32
C GLU A 63 -22.83 -11.92 -40.59
N ASP A 64 -22.23 -12.80 -39.77
CA ASP A 64 -20.77 -13.03 -39.88
C ASP A 64 -20.26 -14.48 -39.81
N GLU A 65 -20.81 -15.43 -40.60
CA GLU A 65 -20.10 -16.71 -40.85
C GLU A 65 -19.45 -16.80 -42.25
N ASP A 66 -20.00 -16.17 -43.29
CA ASP A 66 -19.43 -16.26 -44.66
C ASP A 66 -18.54 -15.06 -45.07
N THR A 67 -18.58 -13.95 -44.33
CA THR A 67 -17.85 -12.71 -44.66
C THR A 67 -16.41 -12.69 -44.13
N VAL A 68 -16.13 -13.38 -43.02
CA VAL A 68 -14.84 -13.30 -42.32
C VAL A 68 -13.76 -14.15 -43.01
N VAL A 69 -14.12 -15.32 -43.57
CA VAL A 69 -13.15 -16.22 -44.22
C VAL A 69 -12.78 -15.72 -45.63
N SER A 70 -13.74 -15.15 -46.36
CA SER A 70 -13.51 -14.60 -47.72
C SER A 70 -12.78 -13.24 -47.70
N GLY A 71 -13.07 -12.38 -46.72
CA GLY A 71 -12.41 -11.07 -46.56
C GLY A 71 -10.91 -11.17 -46.24
N ILE A 72 -10.50 -12.17 -45.46
CA ILE A 72 -9.09 -12.37 -45.10
C ILE A 72 -8.29 -12.96 -46.27
N GLN A 73 -8.89 -13.82 -47.11
CA GLN A 73 -8.22 -14.37 -48.30
C GLN A 73 -7.94 -13.28 -49.35
N HIS A 74 -8.82 -12.27 -49.49
CA HIS A 74 -8.62 -11.17 -50.43
C HIS A 74 -7.56 -10.15 -49.93
N ALA A 75 -7.44 -9.96 -48.60
CA ALA A 75 -6.47 -9.03 -48.01
C ALA A 75 -5.02 -9.57 -47.98
N VAL A 76 -4.84 -10.89 -47.94
CA VAL A 76 -3.50 -11.52 -47.99
C VAL A 76 -2.95 -11.57 -49.42
N ALA A 77 -3.79 -11.65 -50.45
CA ALA A 77 -3.36 -11.63 -51.85
C ALA A 77 -2.96 -10.23 -52.36
N LYS A 78 -3.43 -9.14 -51.73
CA LYS A 78 -3.14 -7.75 -52.14
C LYS A 78 -2.00 -7.06 -51.40
N ARG A 79 -1.32 -7.75 -50.46
CA ARG A 79 -0.20 -7.21 -49.66
C ARG A 79 1.19 -7.49 -50.23
N ALA A 80 1.27 -7.75 -51.52
CA ALA A 80 2.53 -7.82 -52.27
C ALA A 80 2.60 -6.73 -53.35
N ALA A 81 2.24 -5.49 -53.02
CA ALA A 81 2.63 -4.29 -53.77
C ALA A 81 2.17 -3.01 -53.06
N THR A 82 3.06 -2.02 -53.04
CA THR A 82 2.82 -0.56 -52.94
C THR A 82 2.44 0.10 -51.60
N ASN A 83 3.45 0.83 -51.08
CA ASN A 83 3.51 2.19 -50.53
C ASN A 83 2.54 2.70 -49.42
N GLU A 84 3.15 2.86 -48.25
CA GLU A 84 3.08 3.85 -47.15
C GLU A 84 2.05 4.99 -47.01
N GLU A 85 1.04 5.24 -47.86
CA GLU A 85 0.25 6.51 -47.72
C GLU A 85 -1.28 6.43 -47.57
N THR A 86 -1.88 5.25 -47.43
CA THR A 86 -3.34 5.16 -47.15
C THR A 86 -3.67 4.05 -46.16
N ALA A 87 -3.42 4.29 -44.88
CA ALA A 87 -3.93 3.46 -43.78
C ALA A 87 -5.06 4.16 -43.03
N LYS A 88 -6.16 4.51 -43.73
CA LYS A 88 -7.47 4.61 -43.07
C LYS A 88 -8.09 3.21 -43.05
N GLY A 89 -7.64 2.42 -42.08
CA GLY A 89 -8.21 1.10 -41.82
C GLY A 89 -9.61 1.22 -41.25
N VAL A 90 -10.57 0.60 -41.92
CA VAL A 90 -11.92 0.32 -41.40
C VAL A 90 -11.75 -0.59 -40.19
N GLY A 91 -11.84 -0.01 -39.00
CA GLY A 91 -11.87 -0.75 -37.74
C GLY A 91 -13.23 -1.43 -37.61
N LEU A 92 -13.24 -2.77 -37.52
CA LEU A 92 -14.38 -3.51 -37.00
C LEU A 92 -14.55 -3.11 -35.53
N SER A 93 -15.48 -2.19 -35.25
CA SER A 93 -15.87 -1.87 -33.89
C SER A 93 -16.66 -3.05 -33.33
N ALA A 94 -16.02 -3.88 -32.52
CA ALA A 94 -16.74 -4.70 -31.57
C ALA A 94 -17.34 -3.75 -30.53
N ILE A 95 -18.60 -3.37 -30.72
CA ILE A 95 -19.33 -2.54 -29.75
C ILE A 95 -19.57 -3.43 -28.52
N ALA A 96 -18.88 -3.13 -27.43
CA ALA A 96 -19.23 -3.64 -26.13
C ALA A 96 -20.57 -3.02 -25.73
N ASN A 97 -21.64 -3.81 -25.67
CA ASN A 97 -22.96 -3.35 -25.23
C ASN A 97 -23.06 -3.25 -23.70
N GLY A 98 -22.08 -2.59 -23.08
CA GLY A 98 -22.11 -2.20 -21.68
C GLY A 98 -21.55 -0.79 -21.59
N THR A 99 -22.29 0.11 -20.97
CA THR A 99 -21.84 1.45 -20.60
C THR A 99 -21.03 1.37 -19.30
N ASP A 100 -20.18 2.36 -19.02
CA ASP A 100 -19.45 2.42 -17.73
C ASP A 100 -20.42 2.46 -16.52
N GLU A 101 -21.66 2.92 -16.75
CA GLU A 101 -22.75 2.94 -15.77
C GLU A 101 -23.22 1.53 -15.40
N ASP A 102 -23.04 0.53 -16.29
CA ASP A 102 -23.47 -0.85 -16.08
C ASP A 102 -22.54 -1.65 -15.14
N LEU A 103 -21.35 -1.14 -14.83
CA LEU A 103 -20.39 -1.82 -13.94
C LEU A 103 -20.71 -1.63 -12.45
N GLY A 104 -21.45 -0.57 -12.09
CA GLY A 104 -21.84 -0.30 -10.70
C GLY A 104 -20.67 -0.10 -9.73
N LEU A 105 -19.50 0.33 -10.22
CA LEU A 105 -18.30 0.54 -9.39
C LEU A 105 -18.50 1.67 -8.39
N HIS A 106 -17.82 1.57 -7.25
CA HIS A 106 -17.75 2.66 -6.29
C HIS A 106 -17.09 3.89 -6.93
N PRO A 107 -17.59 5.12 -6.67
CA PRO A 107 -17.12 6.33 -7.35
C PRO A 107 -15.59 6.50 -7.44
N PRO A 108 -14.80 6.37 -6.35
CA PRO A 108 -13.35 6.56 -6.45
C PRO A 108 -12.63 5.46 -7.26
N VAL A 109 -13.21 4.27 -7.36
CA VAL A 109 -12.67 3.18 -8.19
C VAL A 109 -13.02 3.40 -9.66
N LYS A 110 -14.22 3.94 -9.93
CA LYS A 110 -14.59 4.42 -11.26
C LYS A 110 -13.66 5.55 -11.72
N ASP A 111 -13.33 6.51 -10.85
CA ASP A 111 -12.39 7.58 -11.20
C ASP A 111 -11.01 7.03 -11.60
N LEU A 112 -10.53 5.97 -10.93
CA LEU A 112 -9.29 5.31 -11.30
C LEU A 112 -9.40 4.59 -12.65
N LEU A 113 -10.49 3.88 -12.90
CA LEU A 113 -10.78 3.23 -14.19
C LEU A 113 -10.77 4.27 -15.32
N ASP A 114 -11.52 5.35 -15.14
CA ASP A 114 -11.66 6.42 -16.14
C ASP A 114 -10.31 7.07 -16.42
N ALA A 115 -9.50 7.30 -15.39
CA ALA A 115 -8.14 7.83 -15.54
C ALA A 115 -7.20 6.88 -16.31
N ILE A 116 -7.24 5.57 -16.03
CA ILE A 116 -6.45 4.56 -16.77
C ILE A 116 -6.85 4.52 -18.25
N ILE A 117 -8.12 4.74 -18.58
CA ILE A 117 -8.60 4.71 -19.97
C ILE A 117 -8.30 6.02 -20.70
N SER A 118 -8.48 7.17 -20.04
CA SER A 118 -8.51 8.48 -20.70
C SER A 118 -7.20 9.26 -20.63
N ASP A 119 -6.34 9.03 -19.62
CA ASP A 119 -5.07 9.74 -19.47
C ASP A 119 -3.92 8.90 -20.09
N PRO A 120 -3.18 9.42 -21.08
CA PRO A 120 -2.18 8.64 -21.81
C PRO A 120 -0.99 8.20 -20.94
N GLU A 121 -0.59 8.99 -19.94
CA GLU A 121 0.51 8.62 -19.04
C GLU A 121 0.07 7.50 -18.10
N ILE A 122 -1.09 7.66 -17.47
CA ILE A 122 -1.65 6.66 -16.56
C ILE A 122 -1.93 5.37 -17.33
N ASN A 123 -2.53 5.45 -18.53
CA ASN A 123 -2.75 4.30 -19.39
C ASN A 123 -1.45 3.53 -19.65
N MET A 124 -0.41 4.24 -20.11
CA MET A 124 0.89 3.64 -20.39
C MET A 124 1.48 2.96 -19.15
N PHE A 125 1.49 3.65 -18.00
CA PHE A 125 2.06 3.11 -16.78
C PHE A 125 1.33 1.86 -16.28
N PHE A 126 0.00 1.86 -16.28
CA PHE A 126 -0.80 0.71 -15.85
C PHE A 126 -0.67 -0.49 -16.79
N HIS A 127 -0.60 -0.30 -18.10
CA HIS A 127 -0.31 -1.41 -19.01
C HIS A 127 1.10 -1.97 -18.82
N GLN A 128 2.09 -1.07 -18.70
CA GLN A 128 3.48 -1.48 -18.58
C GLN A 128 3.78 -2.14 -17.24
N MET A 129 3.27 -1.65 -16.11
CA MET A 129 3.60 -2.23 -14.79
C MET A 129 3.10 -3.67 -14.67
N PHE A 130 1.90 -3.96 -15.18
CA PHE A 130 1.35 -5.31 -15.18
C PHE A 130 2.01 -6.24 -16.20
N SER A 131 2.61 -5.70 -17.28
CA SER A 131 3.45 -6.48 -18.20
C SER A 131 4.84 -6.76 -17.62
N GLN A 132 5.45 -5.76 -16.97
CA GLN A 132 6.81 -5.82 -16.43
C GLN A 132 6.94 -6.75 -15.23
N GLN A 133 5.87 -6.95 -14.46
CA GLN A 133 5.90 -7.75 -13.22
C GLN A 133 6.37 -9.20 -13.44
N TYR A 134 6.18 -9.76 -14.63
CA TYR A 134 6.60 -11.13 -14.96
C TYR A 134 8.12 -11.28 -15.13
N LYS A 135 8.85 -10.16 -15.15
CA LYS A 135 10.32 -10.13 -15.12
C LYS A 135 10.89 -10.05 -13.70
N LEU A 136 10.02 -9.83 -12.71
CA LEU A 136 10.42 -9.81 -11.30
C LEU A 136 10.54 -11.24 -10.77
N PRO A 137 11.47 -11.49 -9.83
CA PRO A 137 11.57 -12.77 -9.17
C PRO A 137 10.27 -13.09 -8.42
N ASP A 138 10.03 -14.39 -8.19
CA ASP A 138 8.86 -14.85 -7.43
C ASP A 138 9.21 -15.01 -5.94
N THR A 139 9.74 -13.95 -5.35
CA THR A 139 10.19 -13.90 -3.96
C THR A 139 9.18 -13.24 -3.02
N SER A 140 8.18 -12.54 -3.58
CA SER A 140 7.20 -11.80 -2.79
C SER A 140 6.00 -12.67 -2.38
N GLU A 141 5.40 -12.37 -1.23
CA GLU A 141 4.21 -13.04 -0.71
C GLU A 141 2.97 -12.74 -1.56
N GLY A 142 2.14 -13.75 -1.81
CA GLY A 142 0.86 -13.62 -2.51
C GLY A 142 0.86 -14.20 -3.93
N THR A 143 0.06 -13.63 -4.83
CA THR A 143 -0.03 -14.07 -6.23
C THR A 143 -0.12 -12.87 -7.16
N LYS A 144 0.65 -12.91 -8.26
CA LYS A 144 0.63 -11.87 -9.30
C LYS A 144 -0.77 -11.73 -9.92
N ILE A 145 -1.33 -10.52 -9.85
CA ILE A 145 -2.56 -10.19 -10.56
C ILE A 145 -2.23 -9.93 -12.04
N PRO A 146 -2.83 -10.65 -13.00
CA PRO A 146 -2.38 -10.65 -14.39
C PRO A 146 -2.57 -9.34 -15.15
N CYS A 147 -3.53 -8.50 -14.76
CA CYS A 147 -3.85 -7.27 -15.49
C CYS A 147 -4.52 -6.21 -14.60
N TRP A 148 -4.44 -4.96 -15.02
CA TRP A 148 -5.00 -3.83 -14.28
C TRP A 148 -6.54 -3.87 -14.23
N GLN A 149 -7.20 -4.51 -15.21
CA GLN A 149 -8.66 -4.67 -15.20
C GLN A 149 -9.11 -5.51 -14.00
N LEU A 150 -8.42 -6.62 -13.72
CA LEU A 150 -8.70 -7.44 -12.55
C LEU A 150 -8.39 -6.69 -11.25
N MET A 151 -7.34 -5.86 -11.24
CA MET A 151 -7.06 -4.95 -10.12
C MET A 151 -8.25 -4.02 -9.84
N ILE A 152 -8.87 -3.41 -10.85
CA ILE A 152 -10.04 -2.53 -10.67
C ILE A 152 -11.18 -3.25 -9.94
N PHE A 153 -11.58 -4.44 -10.42
CA PHE A 153 -12.65 -5.21 -9.77
C PHE A 153 -12.27 -5.69 -8.36
N SER A 154 -10.99 -5.99 -8.14
CA SER A 154 -10.52 -6.45 -6.84
C SER A 154 -10.50 -5.30 -5.83
N ILE A 155 -10.07 -4.11 -6.23
CA ILE A 155 -10.13 -2.89 -5.40
C ILE A 155 -11.59 -2.52 -5.12
N ASP A 156 -12.47 -2.59 -6.12
CA ASP A 156 -13.90 -2.28 -5.94
C ASP A 156 -14.55 -3.20 -4.89
N TYR A 157 -14.27 -4.50 -4.95
CA TYR A 157 -14.73 -5.46 -3.94
C TYR A 157 -14.21 -5.12 -2.54
N ILE A 158 -12.98 -4.60 -2.43
CA ILE A 158 -12.38 -4.23 -1.14
C ILE A 158 -13.15 -3.08 -0.46
N MET A 159 -13.75 -2.18 -1.22
CA MET A 159 -14.41 -0.96 -0.70
C MET A 159 -15.47 -1.23 0.38
N THR A 160 -16.04 -2.44 0.42
CA THR A 160 -17.05 -2.87 1.39
C THR A 160 -16.64 -4.11 2.18
N THR A 161 -15.35 -4.41 2.26
CA THR A 161 -14.84 -5.56 3.03
C THR A 161 -13.76 -5.16 4.02
N ALA A 162 -13.81 -5.77 5.20
CA ALA A 162 -12.81 -5.59 6.24
C ALA A 162 -11.72 -6.67 6.13
N PRO A 163 -10.45 -6.35 6.45
CA PRO A 163 -9.38 -7.33 6.39
C PRO A 163 -9.58 -8.45 7.41
N LYS A 164 -9.55 -9.70 6.95
CA LYS A 164 -9.48 -10.88 7.83
C LYS A 164 -8.05 -11.10 8.30
N TYR A 165 -7.91 -11.74 9.46
CA TYR A 165 -6.60 -12.18 9.91
C TYR A 165 -6.03 -13.27 8.98
N ASN A 166 -4.72 -13.27 8.82
CA ASN A 166 -3.93 -14.34 8.23
C ASN A 166 -2.49 -14.24 8.78
N LYS A 167 -1.65 -15.26 8.53
CA LYS A 167 -0.26 -15.30 9.03
C LYS A 167 0.77 -14.66 8.09
N THR A 168 0.33 -13.97 7.04
CA THR A 168 1.25 -13.36 6.05
C THR A 168 1.73 -11.99 6.54
N GLY A 169 2.88 -11.53 6.04
CA GLY A 169 3.36 -10.16 6.26
C GLY A 169 2.42 -9.10 5.67
N LEU A 170 1.47 -9.52 4.83
CA LEU A 170 0.43 -8.70 4.20
C LEU A 170 -0.92 -8.77 4.94
N VAL A 171 -0.95 -9.22 6.19
CA VAL A 171 -2.16 -9.21 7.03
C VAL A 171 -2.68 -7.78 7.22
N GLY A 172 -3.93 -7.53 6.83
CA GLY A 172 -4.51 -6.19 6.90
C GLY A 172 -4.40 -5.34 5.63
N PHE A 173 -3.70 -5.81 4.57
CA PHE A 173 -3.37 -4.99 3.39
C PHE A 173 -3.84 -5.61 2.05
N PRO A 174 -5.15 -5.74 1.81
CA PRO A 174 -5.69 -6.42 0.63
C PRO A 174 -5.40 -5.72 -0.72
N ILE A 175 -5.35 -4.39 -0.80
CA ILE A 175 -4.89 -3.64 -1.99
C ILE A 175 -3.38 -3.79 -2.20
N ASN A 176 -2.57 -3.82 -1.14
CA ASN A 176 -1.13 -4.04 -1.25
C ASN A 176 -0.82 -5.42 -1.81
N VAL A 177 -1.61 -6.45 -1.44
CA VAL A 177 -1.52 -7.78 -2.06
C VAL A 177 -1.69 -7.71 -3.59
N ILE A 178 -2.60 -6.88 -4.09
CA ILE A 178 -2.84 -6.68 -5.52
C ILE A 178 -1.66 -5.95 -6.18
N LEU A 179 -1.10 -4.95 -5.50
CA LEU A 179 -0.09 -4.04 -6.03
C LEU A 179 1.36 -4.46 -5.77
N ASN A 180 1.59 -5.49 -4.95
CA ASN A 180 2.91 -5.94 -4.48
C ASN A 180 3.94 -6.04 -5.62
N TRP A 181 3.61 -6.79 -6.69
CA TRP A 181 4.49 -6.91 -7.85
C TRP A 181 4.43 -5.72 -8.82
N PRO A 182 3.24 -5.24 -9.26
CA PRO A 182 3.17 -4.09 -10.17
C PRO A 182 3.96 -2.87 -9.66
N MET A 183 3.87 -2.58 -8.36
CA MET A 183 4.54 -1.46 -7.71
C MET A 183 6.07 -1.52 -7.81
N ALA A 184 6.67 -2.71 -7.73
CA ALA A 184 8.11 -2.92 -7.80
C ALA A 184 8.70 -2.81 -9.23
N THR A 185 7.86 -2.64 -10.26
CA THR A 185 8.31 -2.47 -11.64
C THR A 185 8.77 -1.03 -11.92
N THR A 186 9.52 -0.81 -13.00
CA THR A 186 9.93 0.55 -13.40
C THR A 186 8.72 1.43 -13.73
N ALA A 187 7.71 0.89 -14.42
CA ALA A 187 6.48 1.61 -14.70
C ALA A 187 5.64 1.82 -13.42
N GLY A 188 5.61 0.84 -12.52
CA GLY A 188 4.97 0.98 -11.21
C GLY A 188 5.58 2.11 -10.39
N PHE A 189 6.90 2.11 -10.25
CA PHE A 189 7.66 3.19 -9.60
C PHE A 189 7.29 4.57 -10.15
N ALA A 190 7.22 4.72 -11.48
CA ALA A 190 6.81 5.98 -12.11
C ALA A 190 5.34 6.33 -11.87
N ALA A 191 4.43 5.35 -11.99
CA ALA A 191 2.99 5.54 -11.78
C ALA A 191 2.71 6.05 -10.37
N PHE A 192 3.34 5.42 -9.39
CA PHE A 192 3.11 5.63 -7.98
C PHE A 192 3.83 6.86 -7.40
N LEU A 193 4.70 7.49 -8.19
CA LEU A 193 5.21 8.84 -7.92
C LEU A 193 4.40 9.93 -8.63
N ASN A 194 3.43 9.58 -9.48
CA ASN A 194 2.62 10.56 -10.19
C ASN A 194 1.52 11.13 -9.28
N ASP A 195 1.44 12.45 -9.15
CA ASP A 195 0.47 13.14 -8.30
C ASP A 195 -1.00 12.82 -8.64
N LYS A 196 -1.34 12.62 -9.92
CA LYS A 196 -2.70 12.26 -10.32
C LYS A 196 -3.07 10.87 -9.79
N VAL A 197 -2.17 9.91 -9.95
CA VAL A 197 -2.35 8.54 -9.45
C VAL A 197 -2.48 8.54 -7.93
N ASN A 198 -1.61 9.28 -7.23
CA ASN A 198 -1.68 9.39 -5.78
C ASN A 198 -2.98 10.03 -5.28
N ARG A 199 -3.52 11.05 -5.97
CA ARG A 199 -4.84 11.60 -5.64
C ARG A 199 -5.98 10.58 -5.81
N LEU A 200 -5.94 9.76 -6.86
CA LEU A 200 -6.93 8.70 -7.09
C LEU A 200 -6.88 7.65 -5.98
N PHE A 201 -5.69 7.16 -5.62
CA PHE A 201 -5.53 6.22 -4.51
C PHE A 201 -5.89 6.82 -3.16
N LYS A 202 -5.58 8.10 -2.91
CA LYS A 202 -6.05 8.81 -1.71
C LYS A 202 -7.58 8.76 -1.60
N ASN A 203 -8.29 9.00 -2.70
CA ASN A 203 -9.76 8.96 -2.71
C ASN A 203 -10.31 7.56 -2.43
N ILE A 204 -9.69 6.52 -3.02
CA ILE A 204 -10.02 5.11 -2.75
C ILE A 204 -9.82 4.78 -1.26
N LEU A 205 -8.67 5.15 -0.70
CA LEU A 205 -8.34 4.89 0.70
C LEU A 205 -9.26 5.63 1.67
N ASN A 206 -9.58 6.90 1.38
CA ASN A 206 -10.53 7.67 2.17
C ASN A 206 -11.95 7.07 2.12
N TYR A 207 -12.35 6.52 0.96
CA TYR A 207 -13.64 5.86 0.84
C TYR A 207 -13.69 4.57 1.65
N TRP A 208 -12.68 3.71 1.50
CA TRP A 208 -12.57 2.47 2.25
C TRP A 208 -12.43 2.70 3.76
N GLY A 209 -11.68 3.72 4.17
CA GLY A 209 -11.53 4.12 5.57
C GLY A 209 -12.88 4.45 6.24
N LYS A 210 -13.83 5.07 5.52
CA LYS A 210 -15.19 5.29 6.04
C LYS A 210 -15.91 3.97 6.34
N PHE A 211 -15.77 2.98 5.46
CA PHE A 211 -16.32 1.65 5.69
C PHE A 211 -15.64 0.98 6.90
N LEU A 212 -14.30 1.02 6.99
CA LEU A 212 -13.54 0.44 8.10
C LEU A 212 -13.77 1.13 9.45
N SER A 213 -14.17 2.40 9.44
CA SER A 213 -14.64 3.17 10.60
C SER A 213 -16.06 2.79 11.06
N SER A 214 -16.83 2.09 10.23
CA SER A 214 -18.23 1.77 10.52
C SER A 214 -18.39 0.43 11.22
N SER A 215 -19.55 0.22 11.88
CA SER A 215 -19.91 -1.07 12.49
C SER A 215 -20.01 -2.22 11.49
N ASP A 216 -20.20 -1.92 10.20
CA ASP A 216 -20.32 -2.94 9.15
C ASP A 216 -18.99 -3.65 8.90
N SER A 217 -17.87 -3.08 9.35
CA SER A 217 -16.54 -3.71 9.27
C SER A 217 -16.26 -4.73 10.38
N CYS A 218 -17.11 -4.81 11.43
CA CYS A 218 -16.83 -5.64 12.60
C CYS A 218 -16.93 -7.15 12.36
N TYR A 219 -17.47 -7.62 11.23
CA TYR A 219 -17.72 -9.05 11.00
C TYR A 219 -16.45 -9.92 11.00
N VAL A 220 -15.26 -9.32 10.91
CA VAL A 220 -13.95 -10.00 11.00
C VAL A 220 -13.39 -10.05 12.44
N LEU A 221 -13.97 -9.29 13.36
CA LEU A 221 -13.58 -9.23 14.78
C LEU A 221 -14.27 -10.36 15.55
N THR A 222 -13.81 -11.58 15.31
CA THR A 222 -14.42 -12.84 15.80
C THR A 222 -13.38 -13.81 16.32
N ASP A 223 -13.82 -14.86 17.00
CA ASP A 223 -12.99 -15.97 17.49
C ASP A 223 -12.79 -17.10 16.45
N ASP A 224 -13.10 -16.86 15.17
CA ASP A 224 -12.78 -17.84 14.11
C ASP A 224 -11.28 -18.18 14.17
N PRO A 225 -10.90 -19.47 14.33
CA PRO A 225 -9.51 -19.83 14.68
C PRO A 225 -8.45 -19.36 13.68
N ARG A 226 -8.81 -19.16 12.41
CA ARG A 226 -7.88 -18.91 11.30
C ARG A 226 -7.96 -17.50 10.74
N HIS A 227 -9.17 -16.94 10.70
CA HIS A 227 -9.47 -15.69 10.01
C HIS A 227 -10.01 -14.60 10.92
N GLY A 228 -10.36 -14.94 12.16
CA GLY A 228 -10.82 -14.00 13.16
C GLY A 228 -9.67 -13.31 13.88
N TRP A 229 -9.81 -12.01 14.13
CA TRP A 229 -8.81 -11.23 14.86
C TRP A 229 -8.69 -11.57 16.37
N PHE A 230 -9.58 -12.43 16.89
CA PHE A 230 -9.51 -13.00 18.24
C PHE A 230 -9.35 -14.53 18.22
N GLY A 231 -9.18 -15.11 17.03
CA GLY A 231 -8.95 -16.54 16.87
C GLY A 231 -7.56 -16.99 17.31
N GLU A 232 -7.37 -18.31 17.34
CA GLU A 232 -6.12 -18.98 17.72
C GLU A 232 -4.90 -18.38 17.00
N ASP A 233 -4.96 -18.25 15.67
CA ASP A 233 -3.83 -17.76 14.88
C ASP A 233 -3.50 -16.28 15.15
N ALA A 234 -4.51 -15.45 15.47
CA ALA A 234 -4.32 -14.05 15.84
C ALA A 234 -3.79 -13.89 17.27
N MET A 235 -4.25 -14.74 18.19
CA MET A 235 -3.78 -14.74 19.57
C MET A 235 -2.37 -15.34 19.70
N GLU A 236 -1.94 -16.22 18.79
CA GLU A 236 -0.53 -16.64 18.71
C GLU A 236 0.39 -15.43 18.43
N ALA A 237 -0.02 -14.53 17.53
CA ALA A 237 0.72 -13.31 17.23
C ALA A 237 0.54 -12.19 18.29
N MET A 238 -0.55 -12.22 19.05
CA MET A 238 -0.88 -11.24 20.10
C MET A 238 -1.28 -11.92 21.42
N PRO A 239 -0.37 -12.68 22.07
CA PRO A 239 -0.72 -13.63 23.15
C PRO A 239 -1.27 -12.99 24.42
N ASN A 240 -1.00 -11.70 24.66
CA ASN A 240 -1.48 -10.97 25.82
C ASN A 240 -2.58 -9.96 25.49
N PHE A 241 -3.26 -10.10 24.33
CA PHE A 241 -4.19 -9.10 23.80
C PHE A 241 -5.17 -8.55 24.85
N VAL A 242 -5.90 -9.43 25.55
CA VAL A 242 -6.91 -9.02 26.55
C VAL A 242 -6.29 -8.31 27.75
N LYS A 243 -5.07 -8.68 28.14
CA LYS A 243 -4.33 -8.07 29.26
C LYS A 243 -3.77 -6.71 28.87
N GLU A 244 -3.30 -6.57 27.64
CA GLU A 244 -2.61 -5.36 27.17
C GLU A 244 -3.56 -4.29 26.69
N PHE A 245 -4.65 -4.64 26.00
CA PHE A 245 -5.52 -3.67 25.34
C PHE A 245 -6.84 -3.44 26.07
N LYS A 246 -7.36 -2.21 25.97
CA LYS A 246 -8.70 -1.83 26.45
C LYS A 246 -9.75 -2.52 25.59
N CYS A 247 -10.16 -3.72 26.02
CA CYS A 247 -11.24 -4.48 25.40
C CYS A 247 -12.16 -5.12 26.44
N LYS A 248 -13.34 -5.54 25.99
CA LYS A 248 -14.38 -6.21 26.78
C LYS A 248 -14.62 -7.60 26.18
N PRO A 249 -13.82 -8.63 26.53
CA PRO A 249 -13.87 -9.95 25.88
C PRO A 249 -15.27 -10.61 25.97
N ASN A 250 -16.04 -10.30 27.01
CA ASN A 250 -17.40 -10.80 27.20
C ASN A 250 -18.48 -10.07 26.38
N LYS A 251 -18.09 -9.16 25.48
CA LYS A 251 -19.00 -8.42 24.58
C LYS A 251 -18.72 -8.81 23.13
N LYS A 252 -19.72 -8.67 22.27
CA LYS A 252 -19.58 -8.86 20.82
C LYS A 252 -18.39 -8.03 20.31
N HIS A 253 -17.56 -8.62 19.44
CA HIS A 253 -16.36 -8.00 18.88
C HIS A 253 -15.38 -7.48 19.95
N HIS A 254 -15.36 -8.11 21.12
CA HIS A 254 -14.61 -7.65 22.29
C HIS A 254 -14.89 -6.19 22.68
N GLY A 255 -16.07 -5.67 22.33
CA GLY A 255 -16.49 -4.30 22.63
C GLY A 255 -15.98 -3.22 21.67
N PHE A 256 -15.24 -3.58 20.62
CA PHE A 256 -14.84 -2.65 19.56
C PHE A 256 -16.03 -2.34 18.65
N THR A 257 -16.12 -1.09 18.17
CA THR A 257 -17.26 -0.61 17.36
C THR A 257 -17.02 -0.62 15.86
N SER A 258 -15.78 -0.81 15.43
CA SER A 258 -15.37 -0.90 14.02
C SER A 258 -14.02 -1.63 13.92
N TRP A 259 -13.61 -2.00 12.70
CA TRP A 259 -12.26 -2.53 12.47
C TRP A 259 -11.19 -1.47 12.78
N ASP A 260 -11.47 -0.20 12.51
CA ASP A 260 -10.57 0.89 12.88
C ASP A 260 -10.35 1.03 14.39
N ASP A 261 -11.43 0.92 15.17
CA ASP A 261 -11.38 1.02 16.63
C ASP A 261 -10.53 -0.13 17.22
N PHE A 262 -10.62 -1.32 16.63
CA PHE A 262 -9.70 -2.43 16.93
C PHE A 262 -8.27 -2.14 16.48
N PHE A 263 -8.09 -1.56 15.28
CA PHE A 263 -6.77 -1.29 14.72
C PHE A 263 -6.00 -0.25 15.55
N THR A 264 -6.69 0.83 15.90
CA THR A 264 -6.21 1.95 16.73
C THR A 264 -6.44 1.72 18.22
N ARG A 265 -6.65 0.47 18.65
CA ARG A 265 -6.87 0.07 20.05
C ARG A 265 -5.88 0.71 21.02
N GLU A 266 -6.37 1.03 22.22
CA GLU A 266 -5.54 1.58 23.29
C GLU A 266 -5.00 0.51 24.22
N PHE A 267 -3.77 0.70 24.72
CA PHE A 267 -3.30 -0.06 25.86
C PHE A 267 -4.13 0.25 27.11
N ARG A 268 -4.30 -0.75 27.99
CA ARG A 268 -4.78 -0.52 29.36
C ARG A 268 -3.76 0.31 30.13
N ASP A 269 -4.25 1.00 31.15
CA ASP A 269 -3.41 1.85 31.99
C ASP A 269 -2.32 1.00 32.67
N GLY A 270 -1.08 1.52 32.67
CA GLY A 270 0.07 0.85 33.30
C GLY A 270 0.78 -0.21 32.46
N ILE A 271 0.28 -0.60 31.27
CA ILE A 271 0.90 -1.64 30.43
C ILE A 271 2.20 -1.18 29.74
N ARG A 272 2.29 0.11 29.42
CA ARG A 272 3.48 0.75 28.85
C ARG A 272 3.80 2.01 29.67
N PRO A 273 4.43 1.88 30.85
CA PRO A 273 4.90 3.04 31.60
C PRO A 273 6.04 3.72 30.85
N VAL A 274 6.19 5.03 31.03
CA VAL A 274 7.34 5.77 30.48
C VAL A 274 8.59 5.35 31.25
N GLU A 275 9.62 4.93 30.53
CA GLU A 275 10.92 4.64 31.13
C GLU A 275 11.65 5.94 31.47
N SER A 276 12.10 6.06 32.73
CA SER A 276 12.73 7.26 33.27
C SER A 276 11.92 8.55 33.01
N PRO A 277 10.68 8.67 33.53
CA PRO A 277 9.75 9.74 33.17
C PRO A 277 10.28 11.15 33.52
N ASP A 278 11.08 11.26 34.58
CA ASP A 278 11.61 12.53 35.10
C ASP A 278 13.04 12.85 34.61
N ASP A 279 13.61 11.99 33.76
CA ASP A 279 14.96 12.19 33.20
C ASP A 279 14.87 12.67 31.74
N ASP A 280 14.99 13.98 31.52
CA ASP A 280 14.94 14.58 30.19
C ASP A 280 16.19 14.29 29.33
N SER A 281 17.21 13.60 29.85
CA SER A 281 18.30 13.04 29.04
C SER A 281 17.91 11.75 28.31
N ILE A 282 16.81 11.11 28.70
CA ILE A 282 16.34 9.86 28.09
C ILE A 282 15.30 10.14 27.01
N VAL A 283 15.58 9.67 25.80
CA VAL A 283 14.63 9.67 24.67
C VAL A 283 13.82 8.37 24.73
N ALA A 284 12.51 8.52 24.82
CA ALA A 284 11.57 7.40 24.80
C ALA A 284 11.23 6.97 23.37
N ASN A 285 10.93 5.69 23.19
CA ASN A 285 10.46 5.15 21.92
C ASN A 285 9.10 5.76 21.59
N ALA A 286 8.97 6.37 20.42
CA ALA A 286 7.74 7.03 20.03
C ALA A 286 6.65 6.03 19.61
N CYS A 287 7.02 4.83 19.15
CA CYS A 287 6.10 3.83 18.62
C CYS A 287 6.41 2.43 19.21
N GLU A 288 5.46 1.50 19.12
CA GLU A 288 5.73 0.07 19.37
C GLU A 288 6.33 -0.52 18.08
N SER A 289 7.65 -0.40 17.93
CA SER A 289 8.33 -0.50 16.63
C SER A 289 9.70 -1.14 16.69
N ALA A 290 10.10 -1.80 15.61
CA ALA A 290 11.40 -2.39 15.40
C ALA A 290 12.41 -1.39 14.81
N PRO A 291 13.61 -1.20 15.38
CA PRO A 291 14.65 -0.36 14.81
C PRO A 291 15.02 -0.79 13.39
N TYR A 292 14.95 0.11 12.43
CA TYR A 292 15.28 -0.16 11.04
C TYR A 292 16.66 0.38 10.67
N GLN A 293 16.92 1.67 10.93
CA GLN A 293 18.18 2.30 10.54
C GLN A 293 18.50 3.50 11.43
N ILE A 294 19.79 3.70 11.68
CA ILE A 294 20.33 4.89 12.34
C ILE A 294 21.34 5.50 11.38
N SER A 295 21.18 6.78 11.05
CA SER A 295 22.07 7.50 10.15
C SER A 295 22.49 8.82 10.78
N THR A 296 23.80 9.06 10.83
CA THR A 296 24.41 10.29 11.36
C THR A 296 24.96 11.14 10.21
N ALA A 297 25.21 12.42 10.47
CA ALA A 297 25.70 13.37 9.47
C ALA A 297 24.82 13.42 8.20
N VAL A 298 23.50 13.35 8.39
CA VAL A 298 22.53 13.30 7.29
C VAL A 298 22.55 14.59 6.49
N GLN A 299 22.57 14.46 5.16
CA GLN A 299 22.69 15.60 4.25
C GLN A 299 21.33 16.28 4.03
N HIS A 300 21.38 17.55 3.61
CA HIS A 300 20.18 18.26 3.16
C HIS A 300 19.55 17.56 1.94
N ARG A 301 20.39 17.12 0.98
CA ARG A 301 20.02 16.33 -0.20
C ARG A 301 20.99 15.19 -0.43
N ASP A 302 20.45 14.02 -0.76
CA ASP A 302 21.23 12.82 -1.06
C ASP A 302 20.47 11.93 -2.06
N TYR A 303 21.15 10.91 -2.59
CA TYR A 303 20.62 9.94 -3.52
C TYR A 303 19.79 8.87 -2.78
N PHE A 304 18.61 9.25 -2.32
CA PHE A 304 17.74 8.35 -1.55
C PHE A 304 17.15 7.18 -2.36
N TRP A 305 17.20 7.28 -3.70
CA TRP A 305 16.67 6.27 -4.61
C TRP A 305 17.64 5.13 -4.92
N ILE A 306 18.92 5.20 -4.53
CA ILE A 306 19.92 4.13 -4.80
C ILE A 306 20.09 3.18 -3.60
N LYS A 307 21.06 2.27 -3.68
CA LYS A 307 21.43 1.35 -2.59
C LYS A 307 21.63 2.11 -1.27
N HIS A 308 21.25 1.48 -0.17
CA HIS A 308 21.28 2.03 1.19
C HIS A 308 20.34 3.21 1.49
N GLN A 309 19.57 3.69 0.50
CA GLN A 309 18.43 4.59 0.69
C GLN A 309 18.70 5.73 1.68
N ARG A 310 19.71 6.55 1.36
CA ARG A 310 20.14 7.64 2.23
C ARG A 310 19.03 8.67 2.42
N TYR A 311 19.08 9.41 3.52
CA TYR A 311 18.05 10.39 3.84
C TYR A 311 18.37 11.77 3.27
N SER A 312 17.37 12.43 2.68
CA SER A 312 17.41 13.85 2.32
C SER A 312 16.46 14.63 3.23
N LEU A 313 17.04 15.45 4.11
CA LEU A 313 16.26 16.21 5.10
C LEU A 313 15.32 17.23 4.44
N ASP A 314 15.73 17.84 3.33
CA ASP A 314 14.87 18.75 2.57
C ASP A 314 13.57 18.07 2.14
N PHE A 315 13.64 16.86 1.59
CA PHE A 315 12.45 16.15 1.13
C PHE A 315 11.61 15.61 2.28
N ILE A 316 12.25 14.98 3.29
CA ILE A 316 11.54 14.46 4.48
C ILE A 316 10.73 15.56 5.16
N LEU A 317 11.35 16.74 5.35
CA LEU A 317 10.76 17.88 6.05
C LEU A 317 10.01 18.84 5.11
N ASN A 318 9.59 18.35 3.95
CA ASN A 318 8.72 19.04 2.99
C ASN A 318 9.23 20.43 2.57
N MET A 319 10.53 20.54 2.29
CA MET A 319 11.22 21.76 1.89
C MET A 319 11.08 22.92 2.89
N SER A 320 10.72 22.62 4.15
CA SER A 320 10.60 23.60 5.23
C SER A 320 11.94 24.27 5.52
N ASP A 321 11.94 25.57 5.75
CA ASP A 321 13.13 26.29 6.22
C ASP A 321 13.67 25.76 7.55
N LEU A 322 12.82 25.11 8.36
CA LEU A 322 13.24 24.45 9.60
C LEU A 322 14.20 23.27 9.33
N ALA A 323 14.18 22.68 8.14
CA ALA A 323 15.07 21.57 7.76
C ALA A 323 16.56 21.95 7.92
N LYS A 324 16.90 23.23 7.70
CA LYS A 324 18.24 23.79 7.86
C LYS A 324 18.82 23.56 9.27
N GLN A 325 17.96 23.51 10.29
CA GLN A 325 18.39 23.25 11.66
C GLN A 325 18.84 21.80 11.88
N PHE A 326 18.51 20.88 10.97
CA PHE A 326 18.79 19.45 11.10
C PHE A 326 19.93 18.98 10.19
N TYR A 327 20.47 19.83 9.32
CA TYR A 327 21.54 19.44 8.40
C TYR A 327 22.79 18.95 9.15
N GLY A 328 23.30 17.78 8.78
CA GLY A 328 24.38 17.10 9.49
C GLY A 328 23.94 16.42 10.79
N GLY A 329 22.63 16.37 11.05
CA GLY A 329 22.04 15.73 12.22
C GLY A 329 21.94 14.21 12.12
N THR A 330 21.11 13.65 12.98
CA THR A 330 20.95 12.20 13.13
C THR A 330 19.49 11.80 12.92
N VAL A 331 19.26 10.74 12.15
CA VAL A 331 17.96 10.13 11.90
C VAL A 331 17.94 8.73 12.50
N TYR A 332 16.92 8.45 13.30
CA TYR A 332 16.53 7.10 13.72
C TYR A 332 15.23 6.75 13.01
N GLN A 333 15.20 5.65 12.27
CA GLN A 333 14.00 5.09 11.65
C GLN A 333 13.65 3.76 12.29
N ALA A 334 12.35 3.56 12.52
CA ALA A 334 11.82 2.28 13.00
C ALA A 334 10.46 1.97 12.36
N PHE A 335 10.17 0.68 12.24
CA PHE A 335 9.04 0.12 11.50
C PHE A 335 8.01 -0.52 12.44
N LEU A 336 6.73 -0.42 12.08
CA LEU A 336 5.60 -1.00 12.79
C LEU A 336 4.98 -2.10 11.92
N SER A 337 4.89 -3.31 12.47
CA SER A 337 4.14 -4.39 11.83
C SER A 337 2.63 -4.19 12.01
N ALA A 338 1.80 -4.83 11.18
CA ALA A 338 0.35 -4.71 11.26
C ALA A 338 -0.26 -5.12 12.62
N THR A 339 0.42 -5.97 13.39
CA THR A 339 -0.01 -6.40 14.73
C THR A 339 0.49 -5.49 15.85
N SER A 340 1.38 -4.52 15.55
CA SER A 340 1.84 -3.51 16.51
C SER A 340 0.70 -2.62 17.02
N TYR A 341 1.02 -1.83 18.05
CA TYR A 341 0.22 -0.69 18.47
C TYR A 341 0.54 0.53 17.59
N HIS A 342 -0.49 1.13 16.98
CA HIS A 342 -0.35 2.12 15.90
C HIS A 342 -0.59 3.56 16.34
N ARG A 343 -0.60 3.84 17.64
CA ARG A 343 -0.56 5.21 18.14
C ARG A 343 0.86 5.59 18.52
N TRP A 344 1.24 6.82 18.20
CA TRP A 344 2.57 7.34 18.46
C TRP A 344 2.57 8.30 19.64
N HIS A 345 3.71 8.38 20.31
CA HIS A 345 3.88 9.07 21.59
C HIS A 345 5.11 9.99 21.55
N SER A 346 5.10 11.03 22.38
CA SER A 346 6.16 12.02 22.43
C SER A 346 7.44 11.38 22.98
N PRO A 347 8.55 11.41 22.22
CA PRO A 347 9.82 10.83 22.68
C PRO A 347 10.49 11.66 23.77
N VAL A 348 10.11 12.94 23.90
CA VAL A 348 10.65 13.92 24.85
C VAL A 348 9.53 14.80 25.42
N SER A 349 9.77 15.43 26.57
CA SER A 349 8.94 16.54 27.05
C SER A 349 9.29 17.82 26.29
N GLY A 350 8.30 18.66 25.98
CA GLY A 350 8.56 19.91 25.27
C GLY A 350 7.31 20.60 24.72
N ILE A 351 7.51 21.68 23.98
CA ILE A 351 6.45 22.42 23.29
C ILE A 351 6.31 21.91 21.86
N ILE A 352 5.09 21.60 21.43
CA ILE A 352 4.79 21.34 20.01
C ILE A 352 5.01 22.64 19.24
N TYR A 353 6.09 22.70 18.49
CA TYR A 353 6.53 23.92 17.80
C TYR A 353 5.75 24.16 16.51
N LYS A 354 5.62 23.12 15.68
CA LYS A 354 4.89 23.13 14.41
C LYS A 354 4.42 21.72 14.08
N THR A 355 3.27 21.61 13.42
CA THR A 355 2.74 20.35 12.87
C THR A 355 2.44 20.51 11.39
N GLU A 356 2.57 19.44 10.62
CA GLU A 356 2.27 19.46 9.18
C GLU A 356 1.81 18.08 8.71
N LEU A 357 0.77 18.04 7.88
CA LEU A 357 0.36 16.84 7.15
C LEU A 357 0.71 17.02 5.69
N VAL A 358 1.44 16.05 5.14
CA VAL A 358 1.96 16.09 3.77
C VAL A 358 1.36 14.92 3.01
N ASP A 359 0.65 15.24 1.94
CA ASP A 359 0.26 14.24 0.94
C ASP A 359 1.51 13.76 0.20
N GLY A 360 1.55 12.48 -0.13
CA GLY A 360 2.69 11.89 -0.83
C GLY A 360 2.28 10.61 -1.56
N SER A 361 3.24 9.74 -1.81
CA SER A 361 2.94 8.42 -2.35
C SER A 361 2.21 7.56 -1.32
N TYR A 362 1.23 6.80 -1.79
CA TYR A 362 0.49 5.85 -0.98
C TYR A 362 1.11 4.47 -1.13
N TYR A 363 1.08 3.94 -2.35
CA TYR A 363 1.81 2.75 -2.75
C TYR A 363 3.07 3.23 -3.46
N SER A 364 4.27 2.87 -3.01
CA SER A 364 5.51 3.06 -3.76
C SER A 364 6.59 2.12 -3.22
N ALA A 365 7.51 1.69 -4.07
CA ALA A 365 8.68 0.90 -3.68
C ALA A 365 9.84 1.28 -4.59
N THR A 366 11.07 1.22 -4.10
CA THR A 366 12.22 1.47 -4.97
C THR A 366 12.39 0.33 -5.96
N HIS A 367 12.50 0.65 -7.26
CA HIS A 367 12.75 -0.36 -8.31
C HIS A 367 14.19 -0.91 -8.30
N ASN A 368 15.05 -0.37 -7.42
CA ASN A 368 16.42 -0.83 -7.21
C ASN A 368 16.52 -2.03 -6.27
N ILE A 369 15.42 -2.38 -5.59
CA ILE A 369 15.29 -3.59 -4.79
C ILE A 369 14.21 -4.43 -5.46
N ARG A 370 14.55 -5.66 -5.86
CA ARG A 370 13.68 -6.49 -6.72
C ARG A 370 13.16 -7.73 -6.03
N ASP A 371 13.73 -8.07 -4.88
CA ASP A 371 13.52 -9.29 -4.12
C ASP A 371 12.88 -9.02 -2.76
N ASP A 372 12.16 -7.91 -2.63
CA ASP A 372 11.41 -7.57 -1.42
C ASP A 372 10.29 -8.61 -1.18
N PRO A 373 10.33 -9.37 -0.06
CA PRO A 373 9.38 -10.43 0.20
C PRO A 373 7.95 -9.90 0.42
N ALA A 374 7.80 -8.65 0.88
CA ALA A 374 6.49 -8.03 1.02
C ALA A 374 6.68 -6.53 0.81
N SER A 375 6.65 -6.10 -0.46
CA SER A 375 6.90 -4.70 -0.79
C SER A 375 5.86 -3.81 -0.09
N PRO A 376 6.28 -2.67 0.50
CA PRO A 376 7.58 -2.03 0.35
C PRO A 376 8.51 -2.19 1.58
N ASN A 377 8.53 -3.34 2.26
CA ASN A 377 9.31 -3.57 3.48
C ASN A 377 10.78 -3.17 3.36
N MET A 378 11.43 -3.46 2.24
CA MET A 378 12.83 -3.10 2.02
C MET A 378 13.04 -1.64 1.60
N SER A 379 11.98 -0.89 1.28
CA SER A 379 12.03 0.49 0.75
C SER A 379 11.84 1.59 1.81
N GLN A 380 12.02 1.28 3.10
CA GLN A 380 11.69 2.21 4.20
C GLN A 380 12.45 3.55 4.11
N GLY A 381 13.75 3.47 3.80
CA GLY A 381 14.59 4.66 3.67
C GLY A 381 14.09 5.56 2.55
N TYR A 382 13.74 5.00 1.39
CA TYR A 382 13.18 5.69 0.23
C TYR A 382 11.78 6.28 0.51
N LEU A 383 10.95 5.57 1.26
CA LEU A 383 9.59 6.03 1.55
C LEU A 383 9.55 7.24 2.48
N ALA A 384 10.58 7.43 3.31
CA ALA A 384 10.69 8.60 4.17
C ALA A 384 10.68 9.93 3.41
N GLN A 385 11.09 9.96 2.14
CA GLN A 385 11.10 11.19 1.34
C GLN A 385 9.84 11.41 0.53
N VAL A 386 9.18 10.34 0.07
CA VAL A 386 8.13 10.42 -0.95
C VAL A 386 6.73 10.11 -0.44
N ALA A 387 6.60 9.31 0.62
CA ALA A 387 5.30 8.85 1.09
C ALA A 387 4.54 9.95 1.83
N SER A 388 3.26 9.71 2.13
CA SER A 388 2.47 10.61 2.98
C SER A 388 3.03 10.66 4.41
N ARG A 389 3.05 11.85 5.03
CA ARG A 389 3.76 12.07 6.30
C ARG A 389 3.00 12.98 7.24
N GLY A 390 3.12 12.71 8.54
CA GLY A 390 2.84 13.67 9.60
C GLY A 390 4.15 14.16 10.21
N ILE A 391 4.41 15.46 10.19
CA ILE A 391 5.65 16.07 10.69
C ILE A 391 5.32 16.86 11.95
N ILE A 392 5.97 16.53 13.06
CA ILE A 392 5.76 17.17 14.36
C ILE A 392 7.12 17.66 14.88
N TYR A 393 7.30 18.98 14.87
CA TYR A 393 8.46 19.62 15.46
C TYR A 393 8.20 19.83 16.95
N ILE A 394 9.12 19.37 17.79
CA ILE A 394 9.02 19.47 19.25
C ILE A 394 10.24 20.24 19.74
N GLN A 395 10.00 21.40 20.36
CA GLN A 395 11.03 22.12 21.09
C GLN A 395 11.18 21.42 22.45
N SER A 396 12.22 20.59 22.58
CA SER A 396 12.47 19.81 23.80
C SER A 396 12.79 20.71 25.00
N ASP A 397 12.34 20.29 26.17
CA ASP A 397 12.71 20.89 27.45
C ASP A 397 14.19 20.62 27.79
N ASN A 398 14.79 19.57 27.21
CA ASN A 398 16.23 19.36 27.27
C ASN A 398 16.94 20.26 26.23
N PRO A 399 17.69 21.29 26.64
CA PRO A 399 18.34 22.22 25.71
C PRO A 399 19.43 21.56 24.86
N ALA A 400 20.02 20.44 25.30
CA ALA A 400 21.00 19.68 24.52
C ALA A 400 20.37 19.01 23.28
N ILE A 401 19.06 18.70 23.32
CA ILE A 401 18.28 18.27 22.16
C ILE A 401 17.83 19.52 21.37
N GLY A 402 17.20 20.46 22.08
CA GLY A 402 16.48 21.60 21.52
C GLY A 402 15.38 21.16 20.55
N LEU A 403 15.30 21.77 19.36
CA LEU A 403 14.29 21.39 18.37
C LEU A 403 14.58 19.99 17.83
N MET A 404 13.62 19.08 17.93
CA MET A 404 13.66 17.75 17.29
C MET A 404 12.42 17.54 16.43
N CYS A 405 12.44 16.55 15.55
CA CYS A 405 11.28 16.19 14.74
C CYS A 405 10.87 14.74 14.93
N PHE A 406 9.60 14.51 15.21
CA PHE A 406 8.94 13.23 14.98
C PHE A 406 8.31 13.27 13.59
N VAL A 407 8.51 12.23 12.77
CA VAL A 407 7.86 12.11 11.47
C VAL A 407 7.18 10.77 11.37
N SER A 408 5.85 10.74 11.27
CA SER A 408 5.12 9.55 10.88
C SER A 408 5.13 9.42 9.36
N ILE A 409 5.32 8.20 8.85
CA ILE A 409 5.38 7.90 7.42
C ILE A 409 4.37 6.80 7.14
N GLY A 410 3.34 7.17 6.41
CA GLY A 410 2.26 6.29 6.03
C GLY A 410 2.56 5.58 4.70
N MET A 411 2.32 4.27 4.63
CA MET A 411 2.73 3.43 3.50
C MET A 411 1.59 2.47 3.11
N SER A 412 1.46 2.21 1.82
CA SER A 412 0.36 1.43 1.23
C SER A 412 -1.01 1.93 1.72
N GLU A 413 -1.88 1.05 2.19
CA GLU A 413 -3.24 1.39 2.66
C GLU A 413 -3.23 2.09 4.02
N VAL A 414 -2.05 2.22 4.61
CA VAL A 414 -1.76 2.68 5.97
C VAL A 414 -1.09 4.02 5.93
N SER A 415 -1.76 4.88 5.22
CA SER A 415 -1.20 6.14 4.77
C SER A 415 -1.89 7.31 5.44
N SER A 416 -2.90 7.02 6.26
CA SER A 416 -3.52 8.00 7.14
C SER A 416 -2.54 8.40 8.23
N ASN A 417 -2.39 9.71 8.38
CA ASN A 417 -1.62 10.30 9.47
C ASN A 417 -2.57 11.22 10.23
N GLU A 418 -2.96 10.83 11.45
CA GLU A 418 -3.77 11.68 12.32
C GLU A 418 -2.89 12.31 13.40
N ILE A 419 -2.73 13.64 13.36
CA ILE A 419 -2.06 14.40 14.43
C ILE A 419 -3.14 14.88 15.40
N THR A 420 -2.99 14.53 16.68
CA THR A 420 -3.97 14.87 17.74
C THR A 420 -3.49 15.97 18.68
N VAL A 421 -2.21 16.30 18.63
CA VAL A 421 -1.62 17.40 19.41
C VAL A 421 -1.79 18.74 18.72
N THR A 422 -1.79 19.81 19.52
CA THR A 422 -1.94 21.18 19.04
C THR A 422 -0.63 21.96 19.18
N GLU A 423 -0.30 22.77 18.17
CA GLU A 423 0.83 23.69 18.24
C GLU A 423 0.76 24.61 19.47
N ARG A 424 1.94 24.98 19.98
CA ARG A 424 2.16 25.83 21.15
C ARG A 424 1.69 25.22 22.48
N LYS A 425 1.21 23.99 22.48
CA LYS A 425 0.92 23.23 23.71
C LYS A 425 2.14 22.43 24.15
N ARG A 426 2.29 22.27 25.47
CA ARG A 426 3.30 21.41 26.05
C ARG A 426 2.81 19.97 26.08
N VAL A 427 3.69 19.04 25.74
CA VAL A 427 3.54 17.60 25.93
C VAL A 427 4.61 17.10 26.90
N LYS A 428 4.28 16.07 27.67
CA LYS A 428 5.26 15.29 28.43
C LYS A 428 5.76 14.12 27.60
N LYS A 429 6.98 13.66 27.91
CA LYS A 429 7.50 12.40 27.39
C LYS A 429 6.48 11.28 27.63
N GLY A 430 6.11 10.59 26.56
CA GLY A 430 5.11 9.53 26.57
C GLY A 430 3.66 9.95 26.34
N ASP A 431 3.35 11.25 26.23
CA ASP A 431 2.02 11.71 25.83
C ASP A 431 1.72 11.31 24.37
N GLN A 432 0.47 11.01 24.03
CA GLN A 432 0.09 10.64 22.67
C GLN A 432 0.24 11.83 21.71
N LEU A 433 0.89 11.64 20.56
CA LEU A 433 0.95 12.65 19.50
C LEU A 433 -0.16 12.45 18.44
N GLY A 434 -0.71 11.24 18.31
CA GLY A 434 -1.66 10.84 17.26
C GLY A 434 -1.54 9.36 16.88
N MET A 435 -1.96 8.99 15.66
CA MET A 435 -1.98 7.59 15.21
C MET A 435 -2.01 7.39 13.68
N PHE A 436 -1.65 6.18 13.27
CA PHE A 436 -2.00 5.62 11.96
C PHE A 436 -3.36 4.91 12.05
N HIS A 437 -4.16 5.04 10.99
CA HIS A 437 -5.31 4.17 10.75
C HIS A 437 -5.01 3.19 9.62
N TYR A 438 -5.52 1.97 9.79
CA TYR A 438 -5.65 0.92 8.77
C TYR A 438 -4.38 0.21 8.24
N GLY A 439 -3.36 -0.08 9.07
CA GLY A 439 -2.27 -1.06 8.84
C GLY A 439 -0.84 -0.66 9.33
N GLY A 440 0.24 -1.28 8.79
CA GLY A 440 1.66 -1.00 9.10
C GLY A 440 2.34 0.21 8.43
N SER A 441 3.40 0.70 9.06
CA SER A 441 3.91 2.06 8.87
C SER A 441 5.34 2.23 9.37
N THR A 442 6.00 3.36 9.11
CA THR A 442 7.31 3.67 9.71
C THR A 442 7.32 5.07 10.32
N HIS A 443 8.29 5.35 11.17
CA HIS A 443 8.47 6.68 11.74
C HIS A 443 9.95 7.05 11.85
N LEU A 444 10.21 8.35 11.92
CA LEU A 444 11.53 8.92 12.17
C LEU A 444 11.55 9.72 13.47
N LEU A 445 12.70 9.67 14.13
CA LEU A 445 13.16 10.70 15.05
C LEU A 445 14.36 11.40 14.43
N ILE A 446 14.30 12.73 14.33
CA ILE A 446 15.34 13.55 13.71
C ILE A 446 15.89 14.53 14.74
N PHE A 447 17.19 14.46 14.95
CA PHE A 447 17.95 15.27 15.90
C PHE A 447 18.87 16.23 15.15
N ARG A 448 19.09 17.41 15.72
CA ARG A 448 19.98 18.44 15.17
C ARG A 448 21.45 17.99 15.16
N PRO A 449 22.30 18.57 14.31
CA PRO A 449 23.75 18.40 14.44
C PRO A 449 24.21 18.83 15.85
N GLY A 450 25.22 18.12 16.37
CA GLY A 450 25.81 18.41 17.68
C GLY A 450 25.08 17.80 18.88
N VAL A 451 23.91 17.19 18.68
CA VAL A 451 23.27 16.38 19.74
C VAL A 451 24.09 15.12 19.96
N ASN A 452 24.73 15.00 21.13
CA ASN A 452 25.50 13.83 21.52
C ASN A 452 24.55 12.73 22.01
N ILE A 453 24.14 11.84 21.10
CA ILE A 453 23.12 10.82 21.34
C ILE A 453 23.70 9.41 21.22
N GLU A 454 23.46 8.60 22.23
CA GLU A 454 23.78 7.17 22.25
C GLU A 454 22.50 6.36 22.17
N PHE A 455 22.32 5.58 21.10
CA PHE A 455 21.14 4.75 20.90
C PHE A 455 21.24 3.40 21.64
N ASP A 456 20.12 2.98 22.21
CA ASP A 456 19.91 1.68 22.82
C ASP A 456 18.91 0.88 21.98
N THR A 457 19.43 0.02 21.11
CA THR A 457 18.64 -0.91 20.28
C THR A 457 18.28 -2.19 21.02
N ARG A 458 18.49 -2.26 22.34
CA ARG A 458 18.27 -3.44 23.19
C ARG A 458 19.05 -4.67 22.71
N GLY A 459 20.28 -4.44 22.25
CA GLY A 459 21.17 -5.48 21.74
C GLY A 459 20.86 -5.97 20.32
N GLN A 460 19.91 -5.34 19.63
CA GLN A 460 19.52 -5.71 18.26
C GLN A 460 20.33 -4.93 17.22
N THR A 461 20.60 -5.56 16.07
CA THR A 461 21.05 -4.83 14.89
C THR A 461 19.83 -4.26 14.16
N PRO A 462 19.77 -2.94 13.91
CA PRO A 462 18.68 -2.36 13.13
C PRO A 462 18.55 -3.00 11.73
N GLY A 463 17.32 -3.28 11.32
CA GLY A 463 17.02 -3.89 10.03
C GLY A 463 15.67 -4.58 10.02
N LEU A 464 15.42 -5.40 8.99
CA LEU A 464 14.13 -6.09 8.81
C LEU A 464 13.89 -7.22 9.83
N GLU A 465 14.96 -7.78 10.37
CA GLU A 465 14.91 -8.86 11.36
C GLU A 465 14.79 -8.34 12.81
N ALA A 466 14.79 -7.02 13.00
CA ALA A 466 14.62 -6.44 14.31
C ALA A 466 13.18 -6.64 14.81
N ILE A 467 13.01 -6.82 16.11
CA ILE A 467 11.72 -6.93 16.77
C ILE A 467 11.34 -5.64 17.48
N ASN A 468 10.05 -5.50 17.79
CA ASN A 468 9.51 -4.32 18.45
C ASN A 468 10.23 -4.02 19.77
N ILE A 469 10.70 -2.78 19.89
CA ILE A 469 10.98 -2.17 21.17
C ILE A 469 9.67 -1.54 21.67
N PRO A 470 9.26 -1.77 22.93
CA PRO A 470 8.00 -1.23 23.45
C PRO A 470 7.91 0.30 23.34
N VAL A 471 6.72 0.81 23.03
CA VAL A 471 6.47 2.26 23.05
C VAL A 471 6.74 2.81 24.46
N LYS A 472 7.27 4.03 24.54
CA LYS A 472 7.65 4.73 25.79
C LYS A 472 8.85 4.15 26.56
N SER A 473 9.45 3.05 26.09
CA SER A 473 10.71 2.54 26.64
C SER A 473 11.90 3.40 26.19
N LYS A 474 13.05 3.33 26.88
CA LYS A 474 14.27 4.03 26.46
C LYS A 474 14.79 3.49 25.13
N ILE A 475 15.12 4.39 24.21
CA ILE A 475 15.84 4.08 22.95
C ILE A 475 17.10 4.92 22.75
N ALA A 476 17.30 5.99 23.52
CA ALA A 476 18.56 6.72 23.50
C ALA A 476 18.81 7.50 24.80
N THR A 477 20.08 7.82 25.02
CA THR A 477 20.56 8.73 26.07
C THR A 477 21.23 9.92 25.42
N ILE A 478 20.88 11.13 25.87
CA ILE A 478 21.60 12.36 25.52
C ILE A 478 22.77 12.50 26.49
N LEU A 479 23.97 12.40 25.95
CA LEU A 479 25.19 12.57 26.69
C LEU A 479 25.50 14.07 26.83
N PRO A 480 26.20 14.48 27.90
CA PRO A 480 26.73 15.83 28.00
C PRO A 480 27.59 16.17 26.77
N PRO A 481 27.64 17.45 26.35
CA PRO A 481 28.56 17.87 25.31
C PRO A 481 29.99 17.47 25.72
N GLY A 482 30.70 16.77 24.83
CA GLY A 482 32.09 16.37 25.06
C GLY A 482 32.96 17.61 25.32
N LYS A 483 33.80 17.55 26.35
CA LYS A 483 34.75 18.62 26.70
C LYS A 483 35.79 18.85 25.61
#